data_AF-A0A7C3TJW6-F1
#
_entry.id   AF-A0A7C3TJW6-F1
#
_cell.length_a   1.000
_cell.length_b   1.000
_cell.length_c   1.000
_cell.angle_alpha   90.00
_cell.angle_beta   90.00
_cell.angle_gamma   90.00
#
_symmetry.space_group_name_H-M   'P 1'
#
loop_
_entity.id
_entity.type
_entity.pdbx_description
1 polymer ?
#
loop_
_entity_poly.entity_id
_entity_poly.type
_entity_poly.pdbx_seq_one_letter_code
_entity_poly.pdbx_strand_id
1 'polypeptide(L)'
;MNAAVEKYFSEITGAQIISESEGIAIGFVSDIIIDPFTGAVAGISLNKKFSQVIPALDIRKLGNPTIISTIDAVSEPEDIIKIKQILEYGAKILGNKVFTKSGFYLGKVYDFAVNINAMALTKIAVAKSILGLVRFNEVLLPHTEIVEIKPEKIIVRSITAIKKSHAISEKELQKIKTYAGVSCE
;
A
#
# COMPACT_ATOMS: atom_id res chain seq x y z
N MET A 1 7.70 -1.88 21.47
CA MET A 1 7.71 -2.12 20.00
C MET A 1 6.70 -1.17 19.39
N ASN A 2 7.15 -0.05 18.84
CA ASN A 2 6.29 1.07 18.48
C ASN A 2 5.42 0.74 17.25
N ALA A 3 4.11 0.65 17.48
CA ALA A 3 3.11 0.52 16.42
C ALA A 3 2.98 1.79 15.53
N ALA A 4 3.61 2.90 15.91
CA ALA A 4 3.49 4.20 15.24
C ALA A 4 4.36 4.39 13.98
N VAL A 5 4.95 3.32 13.44
CA VAL A 5 5.95 3.40 12.36
C VAL A 5 5.41 2.92 10.99
N GLU A 6 4.32 2.15 10.98
CA GLU A 6 3.66 1.74 9.74
C GLU A 6 2.49 2.68 9.43
N LYS A 7 2.37 3.10 8.16
CA LYS A 7 1.23 3.85 7.65
C LYS A 7 0.72 3.23 6.36
N TYR A 8 -0.59 3.17 6.21
CA TYR A 8 -1.24 2.75 4.97
C TYR A 8 -1.18 3.86 3.93
N PHE A 9 -1.17 3.47 2.66
CA PHE A 9 -1.23 4.38 1.53
C PHE A 9 -2.46 5.28 1.63
N SER A 10 -3.62 4.73 2.03
CA SER A 10 -4.86 5.47 2.27
C SER A 10 -4.76 6.57 3.33
N GLU A 11 -3.80 6.49 4.26
CA GLU A 11 -3.54 7.52 5.28
C GLU A 11 -2.58 8.63 4.81
N ILE A 12 -1.82 8.36 3.74
CA ILE A 12 -0.80 9.28 3.21
C ILE A 12 -1.31 9.98 1.95
N THR A 13 -2.06 9.29 1.09
CA THR A 13 -2.68 9.88 -0.09
C THR A 13 -3.57 11.06 0.28
N GLY A 14 -3.44 12.15 -0.46
CA GLY A 14 -4.14 13.42 -0.18
C GLY A 14 -3.57 14.22 0.98
N ALA A 15 -2.50 13.76 1.65
CA ALA A 15 -1.80 14.56 2.64
C ALA A 15 -1.14 15.77 1.99
N GLN A 16 -1.17 16.91 2.69
CA GLN A 16 -0.48 18.11 2.25
C GLN A 16 1.04 17.93 2.35
N ILE A 17 1.75 18.43 1.35
CA ILE A 17 3.22 18.46 1.30
C ILE A 17 3.67 19.87 1.69
N ILE A 18 4.49 19.95 2.75
CA ILE A 18 5.02 21.20 3.30
C ILE A 18 6.54 21.19 3.17
N SER A 19 7.11 22.28 2.65
CA SER A 19 8.55 22.50 2.74
C SER A 19 8.94 23.02 4.12
N GLU A 20 9.96 22.40 4.70
CA GLU A 20 10.56 22.85 5.95
C GLU A 20 11.34 24.16 5.77
N SER A 21 12.13 24.28 4.69
CA SER A 21 12.96 25.46 4.40
C SER A 21 12.11 26.71 4.15
N GLU A 22 11.10 26.60 3.28
CA GLU A 22 10.28 27.76 2.90
C GLU A 22 9.05 27.95 3.80
N GLY A 23 8.66 26.93 4.59
CA GLY A 23 7.50 26.97 5.47
C GLY A 23 6.15 27.02 4.75
N ILE A 24 6.12 26.67 3.45
CA ILE A 24 4.92 26.75 2.61
C ILE A 24 4.43 25.37 2.16
N ALA A 25 3.14 25.30 1.85
CA ALA A 25 2.54 24.12 1.22
C ALA A 25 2.77 24.12 -0.29
N ILE A 26 3.23 22.99 -0.83
CA ILE A 26 3.60 22.82 -2.24
C ILE A 26 2.49 22.10 -3.02
N GLY A 27 1.78 21.19 -2.37
CA GLY A 27 0.74 20.38 -3.01
C GLY A 27 0.25 19.25 -2.12
N PHE A 28 -0.16 18.15 -2.75
CA PHE A 28 -0.69 16.97 -2.06
C PHE A 28 -0.03 15.70 -2.58
N VAL A 29 0.12 14.69 -1.71
CA VAL A 29 0.60 13.37 -2.12
C VAL A 29 -0.46 12.70 -2.98
N SER A 30 -0.13 12.41 -4.24
CA SER A 30 -0.99 11.65 -5.15
C SER A 30 -0.67 10.16 -5.17
N ASP A 31 0.61 9.80 -5.08
CA ASP A 31 1.05 8.39 -5.09
C ASP A 31 2.39 8.21 -4.35
N ILE A 32 2.71 6.97 -3.97
CA ILE A 32 4.01 6.56 -3.41
C ILE A 32 4.72 5.66 -4.42
N ILE A 33 5.93 6.04 -4.80
CA ILE A 33 6.73 5.31 -5.78
C ILE A 33 7.52 4.23 -5.03
N ILE A 34 7.15 2.97 -5.26
CA ILE A 34 7.82 1.81 -4.66
C ILE A 34 8.65 1.12 -5.73
N ASP A 35 9.91 0.86 -5.40
CA ASP A 35 10.80 0.02 -6.19
C ASP A 35 10.29 -1.44 -6.17
N PRO A 36 9.86 -2.00 -7.31
CA PRO A 36 9.27 -3.34 -7.36
C PRO A 36 10.27 -4.46 -7.09
N PHE A 37 11.57 -4.19 -7.19
CA PHE A 37 12.63 -5.18 -6.99
C PHE A 37 13.07 -5.26 -5.53
N THR A 38 13.04 -4.13 -4.81
CA THR A 38 13.53 -4.05 -3.43
C THR A 38 12.43 -3.82 -2.40
N GLY A 39 11.27 -3.33 -2.82
CA GLY A 39 10.21 -2.85 -1.92
C GLY A 39 10.53 -1.50 -1.29
N ALA A 40 11.65 -0.85 -1.62
CA ALA A 40 12.00 0.45 -1.07
C ALA A 40 11.07 1.55 -1.63
N VAL A 41 10.71 2.51 -0.79
CA VAL A 41 10.06 3.74 -1.23
C VAL A 41 11.12 4.60 -1.91
N ALA A 42 11.01 4.78 -3.22
CA ALA A 42 11.91 5.62 -4.01
C ALA A 42 11.53 7.11 -3.94
N GLY A 43 10.26 7.41 -3.67
CA GLY A 43 9.76 8.78 -3.56
C GLY A 43 8.25 8.85 -3.50
N ILE A 44 7.73 10.06 -3.66
CA ILE A 44 6.29 10.35 -3.77
C ILE A 44 6.01 11.15 -5.05
N SER A 45 4.78 11.08 -5.53
CA SER A 45 4.32 11.89 -6.66
C SER A 45 3.30 12.92 -6.21
N LEU A 46 3.36 14.12 -6.80
CA LEU A 46 2.39 15.20 -6.57
C LEU A 46 1.15 15.04 -7.45
N ASN A 47 1.24 14.26 -8.54
CA ASN A 47 0.14 14.05 -9.47
C ASN A 47 0.09 12.60 -10.01
N LYS A 48 -1.07 12.19 -10.54
CA LYS A 48 -1.27 10.82 -11.05
C LYS A 48 -0.50 10.50 -12.34
N LYS A 49 0.00 11.52 -13.03
CA LYS A 49 0.81 11.36 -14.25
C LYS A 49 2.29 11.18 -13.93
N PHE A 50 2.67 11.27 -12.66
CA PHE A 50 4.05 11.25 -12.18
C PHE A 50 4.93 12.35 -12.79
N SER A 51 4.38 13.45 -13.30
CA SER A 51 5.22 14.50 -13.92
C SER A 51 5.97 15.36 -12.91
N GLN A 52 5.67 15.22 -11.62
CA GLN A 52 6.34 15.92 -10.52
C GLN A 52 6.49 14.93 -9.37
N VAL A 53 7.74 14.64 -9.01
CA VAL A 53 8.10 13.67 -7.99
C VAL A 53 9.05 14.29 -6.98
N ILE A 54 9.09 13.69 -5.79
CA ILE A 54 10.04 14.03 -4.75
C ILE A 54 10.75 12.74 -4.34
N PRO A 55 12.09 12.66 -4.44
CA PRO A 55 12.82 11.46 -4.05
C PRO A 55 12.76 11.26 -2.54
N ALA A 56 12.82 10.00 -2.11
CA ALA A 56 12.72 9.64 -0.69
C ALA A 56 13.80 10.30 0.19
N LEU A 57 14.96 10.65 -0.39
CA LEU A 57 16.06 11.32 0.32
C LEU A 57 15.69 12.72 0.82
N ASP A 58 14.76 13.39 0.14
CA ASP A 58 14.33 14.75 0.48
C ASP A 58 13.09 14.78 1.38
N ILE A 59 12.51 13.61 1.68
CA ILE A 59 11.35 13.47 2.57
C ILE A 59 11.83 13.37 4.02
N ARG A 60 11.54 14.40 4.82
CA ARG A 60 11.84 14.43 6.26
C ARG A 60 10.82 13.66 7.10
N LYS A 61 9.56 13.70 6.66
CA LYS A 61 8.46 12.99 7.32
C LYS A 61 7.43 12.58 6.28
N LEU A 62 7.17 11.29 6.17
CA LEU A 62 6.09 10.77 5.35
C LEU A 62 4.83 10.56 6.21
N GLY A 63 3.72 11.21 5.85
CA GLY A 63 2.48 11.14 6.63
C GLY A 63 1.52 12.28 6.30
N ASN A 64 0.65 12.61 7.26
CA ASN A 64 -0.27 13.73 7.14
C ASN A 64 -0.01 14.74 8.28
N PRO A 65 0.64 15.90 8.01
CA PRO A 65 1.22 16.32 6.73
C PRO A 65 2.53 15.57 6.40
N THR A 66 2.91 15.60 5.11
CA THR A 66 4.22 15.16 4.63
C THR A 66 5.15 16.37 4.59
N ILE A 67 6.37 16.21 5.11
CA ILE A 67 7.37 17.28 5.22
C ILE A 67 8.57 16.93 4.34
N ILE A 68 9.01 17.88 3.54
CA ILE A 68 10.19 17.79 2.68
C ILE A 68 11.20 18.87 3.05
N SER A 69 12.45 18.69 2.65
CA SER A 69 13.52 19.65 2.99
C SER A 69 13.29 21.04 2.37
N THR A 70 13.04 21.09 1.06
CA THR A 70 12.90 22.32 0.28
C THR A 70 12.02 22.08 -0.94
N ILE A 71 11.41 23.13 -1.48
CA ILE A 71 10.67 23.10 -2.74
C ILE A 71 11.52 22.66 -3.94
N ASP A 72 12.84 22.88 -3.89
CA ASP A 72 13.78 22.47 -4.95
C ASP A 72 13.91 20.95 -5.09
N ALA A 73 13.39 20.18 -4.11
CA ALA A 73 13.31 18.73 -4.18
C ALA A 73 12.23 18.20 -5.14
N VAL A 74 11.36 19.07 -5.65
CA VAL A 74 10.39 18.70 -6.68
C VAL A 74 11.11 18.66 -8.03
N SER A 75 11.11 17.49 -8.66
CA SER A 75 11.79 17.28 -9.95
C SER A 75 10.92 16.50 -10.93
N GLU A 76 11.31 16.51 -12.20
CA GLU A 76 10.77 15.59 -13.19
C GLU A 76 11.38 14.19 -12.97
N PRO A 77 10.62 13.10 -13.18
CA PRO A 77 11.15 11.74 -13.03
C PRO A 77 12.41 11.45 -13.83
N GLU A 78 12.51 12.07 -15.01
CA GLU A 78 13.60 11.89 -15.97
C GLU A 78 14.95 12.33 -15.39
N ASP A 79 14.94 13.26 -14.44
CA ASP A 79 16.13 13.76 -13.75
C ASP A 79 16.63 12.80 -12.66
N ILE A 80 15.79 11.85 -12.22
CA ILE A 80 16.09 10.92 -11.14
C ILE A 80 16.14 9.50 -11.71
N ILE A 81 17.36 9.06 -12.09
CA ILE A 81 17.63 7.77 -12.76
C ILE A 81 16.86 6.60 -12.14
N LYS A 82 16.85 6.47 -10.81
CA LYS A 82 16.17 5.38 -10.12
C LYS A 82 14.64 5.46 -10.28
N ILE A 83 14.05 6.64 -10.15
CA ILE A 83 12.60 6.82 -10.31
C ILE A 83 12.20 6.59 -11.76
N LYS A 84 12.96 7.13 -12.71
CA LYS A 84 12.75 6.88 -14.15
C LYS A 84 12.68 5.37 -14.44
N GLN A 85 13.68 4.60 -14.00
CA GLN A 85 13.71 3.15 -14.21
C GLN A 85 12.49 2.42 -13.59
N ILE A 86 12.06 2.83 -12.39
CA ILE A 86 10.89 2.25 -11.72
C ILE A 86 9.61 2.55 -12.52
N LEU A 87 9.43 3.79 -12.97
CA LEU A 87 8.25 4.20 -13.73
C LEU A 87 8.21 3.57 -15.12
N GLU A 88 9.36 3.47 -15.80
CA GLU A 88 9.50 2.79 -17.10
C GLU A 88 9.22 1.29 -17.01
N TYR A 89 9.61 0.63 -15.91
CA TYR A 89 9.23 -0.77 -15.67
C TYR A 89 7.71 -0.93 -15.57
N GLY A 90 6.99 0.07 -15.07
CA GLY A 90 5.52 0.14 -15.12
C GLY A 90 4.78 -0.73 -14.09
N ALA A 91 5.49 -1.26 -13.09
CA ALA A 91 4.85 -1.97 -12.00
C ALA A 91 4.06 -1.05 -11.08
N LYS A 92 2.85 -1.49 -10.73
CA LYS A 92 1.98 -0.82 -9.76
C LYS A 92 1.73 -1.76 -8.58
N ILE A 93 1.69 -1.21 -7.38
CA ILE A 93 1.29 -1.97 -6.19
C ILE A 93 -0.24 -1.96 -6.10
N LEU A 94 -0.83 -0.78 -5.97
CA LEU A 94 -2.27 -0.61 -5.86
C LEU A 94 -3.00 -1.10 -7.12
N GLY A 95 -4.09 -1.83 -6.92
CA GLY A 95 -4.94 -2.38 -7.99
C GLY A 95 -4.35 -3.58 -8.73
N ASN A 96 -3.10 -3.95 -8.46
CA ASN A 96 -2.45 -5.06 -9.13
C ASN A 96 -3.00 -6.41 -8.65
N LYS A 97 -3.02 -7.41 -9.54
CA LYS A 97 -3.55 -8.75 -9.26
C LYS A 97 -2.53 -9.55 -8.46
N VAL A 98 -2.96 -10.29 -7.45
CA VAL A 98 -2.07 -11.09 -6.61
C VAL A 98 -2.34 -12.58 -6.80
N PHE A 99 -1.28 -13.34 -7.07
CA PHE A 99 -1.31 -14.78 -7.26
C PHE A 99 -0.29 -15.48 -6.37
N THR A 100 -0.60 -16.69 -5.90
CA THR A 100 0.41 -17.55 -5.27
C THR A 100 1.39 -18.09 -6.33
N LYS A 101 2.53 -18.63 -5.91
CA LYS A 101 3.46 -19.38 -6.78
C LYS A 101 2.78 -20.54 -7.53
N SER A 102 1.75 -21.14 -6.92
CA SER A 102 0.93 -22.19 -7.55
C SER A 102 -0.11 -21.66 -8.55
N GLY A 103 -0.21 -20.34 -8.75
CA GLY A 103 -1.14 -19.71 -9.68
C GLY A 103 -2.53 -19.43 -9.10
N PHE A 104 -2.76 -19.65 -7.80
CA PHE A 104 -4.04 -19.37 -7.18
C PHE A 104 -4.27 -17.86 -7.02
N TYR A 105 -5.39 -17.36 -7.55
CA TYR A 105 -5.74 -15.95 -7.49
C TYR A 105 -6.28 -15.55 -6.11
N LEU A 106 -5.58 -14.61 -5.46
CA LEU A 106 -5.93 -14.10 -4.14
C LEU A 106 -6.84 -12.86 -4.20
N GLY A 107 -6.72 -12.05 -5.26
CA GLY A 107 -7.48 -10.80 -5.37
C GLY A 107 -6.66 -9.69 -6.01
N LYS A 108 -7.08 -8.45 -5.77
CA LYS A 108 -6.31 -7.24 -6.12
C LYS A 108 -5.86 -6.53 -4.86
N VAL A 109 -4.72 -5.86 -4.93
CA VAL A 109 -4.27 -4.96 -3.86
C VAL A 109 -5.23 -3.77 -3.78
N TYR A 110 -5.84 -3.56 -2.62
CA TYR A 110 -6.71 -2.40 -2.37
C TYR A 110 -6.07 -1.35 -1.46
N ASP A 111 -5.01 -1.72 -0.74
CA ASP A 111 -4.18 -0.83 0.07
C ASP A 111 -2.80 -1.46 0.29
N PHE A 112 -1.82 -0.69 0.73
CA PHE A 112 -0.51 -1.18 1.14
C PHE A 112 0.05 -0.32 2.27
N ALA A 113 0.90 -0.90 3.10
CA ALA A 113 1.52 -0.21 4.23
C ALA A 113 3.01 -0.02 4.01
N VAL A 114 3.53 1.15 4.38
CA VAL A 114 4.96 1.46 4.37
C VAL A 114 5.44 1.76 5.77
N ASN A 115 6.68 1.36 6.05
CA ASN A 115 7.41 1.82 7.22
C ASN A 115 7.98 3.20 6.90
N ILE A 116 7.48 4.23 7.59
CA ILE A 116 7.83 5.62 7.28
C ILE A 116 9.23 6.02 7.74
N ASN A 117 9.86 5.22 8.62
CA ASN A 117 11.24 5.46 9.06
C ASN A 117 12.24 4.73 8.17
N ALA A 118 11.93 3.48 7.81
CA ALA A 118 12.77 2.65 6.95
C ALA A 118 12.55 2.92 5.46
N MET A 119 11.52 3.71 5.11
CA MET A 119 11.12 3.99 3.73
C MET A 119 10.97 2.71 2.90
N ALA A 120 10.19 1.76 3.40
CA ALA A 120 10.05 0.43 2.80
C ALA A 120 8.61 -0.11 2.88
N LEU A 121 8.18 -0.82 1.84
CA LEU A 121 6.95 -1.59 1.80
C LEU A 121 6.97 -2.67 2.89
N THR A 122 5.93 -2.70 3.71
CA THR A 122 5.80 -3.68 4.81
C THR A 122 4.76 -4.73 4.51
N LYS A 123 3.61 -4.34 3.96
CA LYS A 123 2.46 -5.23 3.72
C LYS A 123 1.64 -4.74 2.54
N ILE A 124 0.94 -5.66 1.89
CA ILE A 124 -0.12 -5.38 0.92
C ILE A 124 -1.44 -5.96 1.44
N ALA A 125 -2.52 -5.20 1.28
CA ALA A 125 -3.86 -5.62 1.62
C ALA A 125 -4.59 -6.03 0.34
N VAL A 126 -5.01 -7.30 0.27
CA VAL A 126 -5.53 -7.94 -0.93
C VAL A 126 -6.94 -8.41 -0.69
N ALA A 127 -7.84 -8.16 -1.64
CA ALA A 127 -9.21 -8.65 -1.57
C ALA A 127 -9.71 -9.07 -2.94
N LYS A 128 -10.63 -10.03 -2.97
CA LYS A 128 -11.50 -10.23 -4.13
C LYS A 128 -12.62 -9.20 -4.08
N SER A 129 -13.14 -8.84 -5.25
CA SER A 129 -14.27 -7.92 -5.33
C SER A 129 -15.33 -8.48 -6.28
N ILE A 130 -16.59 -8.45 -5.84
CA ILE A 130 -17.75 -8.74 -6.70
C ILE A 130 -18.21 -7.40 -7.28
N LEU A 131 -18.25 -7.33 -8.61
CA LEU A 131 -18.68 -6.14 -9.38
C LEU A 131 -17.97 -4.82 -9.00
N GLY A 132 -16.81 -4.88 -8.33
CA GLY A 132 -16.09 -3.68 -7.88
C GLY A 132 -16.65 -3.02 -6.61
N LEU A 133 -17.74 -3.54 -6.03
CA LEU A 133 -18.49 -2.87 -4.97
C LEU A 133 -18.24 -3.49 -3.59
N VAL A 134 -18.22 -4.82 -3.51
CA VAL A 134 -18.11 -5.53 -2.23
C VAL A 134 -16.80 -6.30 -2.18
N ARG A 135 -15.96 -5.98 -1.19
CA ARG A 135 -14.71 -6.70 -0.90
C ARG A 135 -15.00 -7.93 -0.05
N PHE A 136 -14.36 -9.03 -0.37
CA PHE A 136 -14.46 -10.28 0.38
C PHE A 136 -13.14 -11.04 0.30
N ASN A 137 -12.93 -11.99 1.22
CA ASN A 137 -11.68 -12.73 1.36
C ASN A 137 -10.46 -11.80 1.47
N GLU A 138 -10.54 -10.84 2.40
CA GLU A 138 -9.41 -9.95 2.66
C GLU A 138 -8.24 -10.70 3.29
N VAL A 139 -7.05 -10.47 2.74
CA VAL A 139 -5.79 -11.06 3.18
C VAL A 139 -4.76 -9.94 3.29
N LEU A 140 -4.10 -9.86 4.45
CA LEU A 140 -2.96 -8.98 4.66
C LEU A 140 -1.67 -9.79 4.48
N LEU A 141 -0.90 -9.47 3.46
CA LEU A 141 0.32 -10.18 3.10
C LEU A 141 1.54 -9.32 3.46
N PRO A 142 2.45 -9.78 4.32
CA PRO A 142 3.70 -9.06 4.57
C PRO A 142 4.59 -9.08 3.32
N HIS A 143 5.41 -8.04 3.15
CA HIS A 143 6.36 -7.89 2.04
C HIS A 143 7.27 -9.12 1.92
N THR A 144 7.61 -9.75 3.05
CA THR A 144 8.40 -10.99 3.05
C THR A 144 7.77 -12.08 2.20
N GLU A 145 6.44 -12.18 2.12
CA GLU A 145 5.73 -13.18 1.31
C GLU A 145 5.73 -12.87 -0.19
N ILE A 146 6.06 -11.64 -0.57
CA ILE A 146 6.16 -11.22 -1.97
C ILE A 146 7.43 -11.84 -2.57
N VAL A 147 7.23 -12.49 -3.70
CA VAL A 147 8.30 -13.13 -4.48
C VAL A 147 8.74 -12.20 -5.60
N GLU A 148 7.77 -11.58 -6.27
CA GLU A 148 8.01 -10.77 -7.46
C GLU A 148 6.85 -9.80 -7.67
N ILE A 149 7.16 -8.57 -8.08
CA ILE A 149 6.19 -7.52 -8.42
C ILE A 149 6.39 -7.21 -9.91
N LYS A 150 5.40 -7.55 -10.74
CA LYS A 150 5.39 -7.30 -12.19
C LYS A 150 4.35 -6.24 -12.56
N PRO A 151 4.43 -5.67 -13.77
CA PRO A 151 3.42 -4.74 -14.30
C PRO A 151 1.98 -5.27 -14.21
N GLU A 152 1.78 -6.56 -14.48
CA GLU A 152 0.46 -7.18 -14.60
C GLU A 152 0.02 -8.00 -13.38
N LYS A 153 0.96 -8.36 -12.49
CA LYS A 153 0.68 -9.19 -11.31
C LYS A 153 1.77 -9.10 -10.23
N ILE A 154 1.38 -9.42 -9.00
CA ILE A 154 2.27 -9.69 -7.87
C ILE A 154 2.20 -11.19 -7.57
N ILE A 155 3.37 -11.82 -7.42
CA ILE A 155 3.50 -13.25 -7.08
C ILE A 155 3.92 -13.37 -5.62
N VAL A 156 3.24 -14.21 -4.85
CA VAL A 156 3.54 -14.49 -3.43
C VAL A 156 3.79 -15.97 -3.19
N ARG A 157 4.51 -16.34 -2.12
CA ARG A 157 4.89 -17.75 -1.87
C ARG A 157 3.69 -18.65 -1.64
N SER A 158 2.93 -18.43 -0.57
CA SER A 158 1.73 -19.20 -0.26
C SER A 158 0.86 -18.50 0.78
N ILE A 159 -0.44 -18.79 0.78
CA ILE A 159 -1.40 -18.38 1.82
C ILE A 159 -1.21 -19.28 3.06
N THR A 160 -0.14 -19.06 3.81
CA THR A 160 -0.02 -19.59 5.19
C THR A 160 -0.30 -18.50 6.23
N ALA A 161 -0.35 -17.23 5.82
CA ALA A 161 -0.59 -16.10 6.71
C ALA A 161 -2.09 -15.74 6.82
N ILE A 162 -2.67 -16.14 7.96
CA ILE A 162 -3.75 -15.47 8.72
C ILE A 162 -5.19 -15.65 8.18
N LYS A 163 -5.77 -16.82 8.46
CA LYS A 163 -7.20 -16.96 8.78
C LYS A 163 -7.52 -16.15 10.07
N LYS A 164 -7.76 -14.83 9.99
CA LYS A 164 -8.38 -14.08 11.12
C LYS A 164 -9.73 -13.44 10.81
N SER A 165 -10.15 -13.36 9.54
CA SER A 165 -11.48 -12.84 9.20
C SER A 165 -12.61 -13.88 9.27
N HIS A 166 -12.31 -15.17 9.11
CA HIS A 166 -13.33 -16.24 9.16
C HIS A 166 -13.55 -16.88 10.55
N ALA A 167 -12.60 -16.75 11.48
CA ALA A 167 -12.76 -17.32 12.83
C ALA A 167 -13.64 -16.48 13.76
N ILE A 168 -13.91 -15.22 13.38
CA ILE A 168 -14.75 -14.30 14.16
C ILE A 168 -16.22 -14.40 13.70
N SER A 169 -16.50 -14.62 12.41
CA SER A 169 -17.88 -14.68 11.91
C SER A 169 -18.65 -15.93 12.36
N GLU A 170 -18.03 -17.11 12.43
CA GLU A 170 -18.73 -18.32 12.89
C GLU A 170 -19.06 -18.26 14.39
N LYS A 171 -18.16 -17.72 15.22
CA LYS A 171 -18.42 -17.58 16.67
C LYS A 171 -19.48 -16.52 16.98
N GLU A 172 -19.57 -15.44 16.20
CA GLU A 172 -20.65 -14.46 16.33
C GLU A 172 -21.99 -14.97 15.77
N LEU A 173 -21.99 -15.70 14.65
CA LEU A 173 -23.20 -16.35 14.14
C LEU A 173 -23.72 -17.44 15.10
N GLN A 174 -22.84 -18.17 15.78
CA GLN A 174 -23.23 -19.13 16.82
C GLN A 174 -23.86 -18.41 18.01
N LYS A 175 -23.27 -17.30 18.48
CA LYS A 175 -23.83 -16.47 19.56
C LYS A 175 -25.21 -15.92 19.19
N ILE A 176 -25.39 -15.38 17.99
CA ILE A 176 -26.68 -14.82 17.55
C ILE A 176 -27.76 -15.90 17.46
N LYS A 177 -27.42 -17.12 17.01
CA LYS A 177 -28.35 -18.27 16.99
C LYS A 177 -28.71 -18.79 18.38
N THR A 178 -27.83 -18.64 19.38
CA THR A 178 -28.13 -19.00 20.78
C THR A 178 -29.05 -17.97 21.46
N TYR A 179 -29.02 -16.69 21.05
CA TYR A 179 -29.90 -15.65 21.58
C TYR A 179 -31.27 -15.57 20.89
N ALA A 180 -31.39 -16.08 19.65
CA ALA A 180 -32.64 -16.11 18.89
C ALA A 180 -33.41 -17.43 19.11
N GLY A 181 -33.72 -17.76 20.36
CA GLY A 181 -34.35 -19.02 20.78
C GLY A 181 -35.47 -19.51 19.85
N VAL A 182 -35.11 -20.41 18.93
CA VAL A 182 -36.06 -21.29 18.24
C VAL A 182 -36.05 -22.60 19.02
N SER A 183 -36.96 -22.70 19.97
CA SER A 183 -37.50 -24.00 20.39
C SER A 183 -38.29 -24.56 19.21
N CYS A 184 -37.78 -25.63 18.61
CA CYS A 184 -38.62 -26.57 17.89
C CYS A 184 -39.34 -27.44 18.93
N GLU A 185 -40.62 -27.16 19.15
CA GLU A 185 -41.67 -28.14 19.45
C GLU A 185 -42.91 -27.75 18.64
#